data_AF-U1ZG86-F1
#
_entry.id   AF-U1ZG86-F1
#
_cell.length_a   1.000
_cell.length_b   1.000
_cell.length_c   1.000
_cell.angle_alpha   90.00
_cell.angle_beta   90.00
_cell.angle_gamma   90.00
#
_symmetry.space_group_name_H-M   'P 1'
#
loop_
_entity.id
_entity.type
_entity.pdbx_description
1 polymer ?
#
loop_
_entity_poly.entity_id
_entity_poly.type
_entity_poly.pdbx_seq_one_letter_code
_entity_poly.pdbx_strand_id
1 'polypeptide(L)'
;MSQQEQRGLSRRWLLAALGSLLLLLLGILTLWLNFKSSAELDGRFHSSGQVQLSNGKVLDLSHNLQVRGGRFYAMTRQGDSILETSGVVEYGFLGNYRLRVEDGQVSGLSSDADDELVFNLLYGRHKGSTIRLVSFRNCLYGLETRQVYCPARVPRSL
;
A
#
# COMPACT_ATOMS: atom_id res chain seq x y z
N MET A 1 -30.64 -29.62 -50.00
CA MET A 1 -29.83 -28.63 -49.27
C MET A 1 -28.48 -29.25 -48.93
N SER A 2 -27.42 -28.71 -49.51
CA SER A 2 -26.10 -29.34 -49.68
C SER A 2 -25.18 -29.19 -48.46
N GLN A 3 -24.44 -30.27 -48.13
CA GLN A 3 -23.42 -30.36 -47.08
C GLN A 3 -22.35 -29.24 -47.08
N GLN A 4 -22.22 -28.45 -48.16
CA GLN A 4 -21.31 -27.30 -48.25
C GLN A 4 -21.70 -26.15 -47.31
N GLU A 5 -22.99 -25.87 -47.09
CA GLU A 5 -23.41 -24.79 -46.16
C GLU A 5 -23.12 -25.16 -44.71
N GLN A 6 -23.33 -26.43 -44.33
CA GLN A 6 -23.07 -26.91 -42.97
C GLN A 6 -21.57 -26.86 -42.60
N ARG A 7 -20.65 -27.13 -43.55
CA ARG A 7 -19.20 -26.99 -43.34
C ARG A 7 -18.75 -25.53 -43.17
N GLY A 8 -19.41 -24.58 -43.85
CA GLY A 8 -19.11 -23.16 -43.74
C GLY A 8 -19.52 -22.57 -42.38
N LEU A 9 -20.71 -22.97 -41.89
CA LEU A 9 -21.22 -22.54 -40.59
C LEU A 9 -20.39 -23.12 -39.44
N SER A 10 -20.00 -24.40 -39.51
CA SER A 10 -19.17 -25.04 -38.48
C SER A 10 -17.76 -24.45 -38.40
N ARG A 11 -17.15 -24.12 -39.54
CA ARG A 11 -15.82 -23.48 -39.59
C ARG A 11 -15.86 -22.05 -39.02
N ARG A 12 -16.90 -21.27 -39.29
CA ARG A 12 -17.08 -19.93 -38.70
C ARG A 12 -17.28 -19.99 -37.19
N TRP A 13 -18.06 -20.94 -36.71
CA TRP A 13 -18.26 -21.19 -35.28
C TRP A 13 -16.96 -21.63 -34.58
N LEU A 14 -16.20 -22.53 -35.21
CA LEU A 14 -14.89 -22.95 -34.70
C LEU A 14 -13.92 -21.78 -34.63
N LEU A 15 -13.85 -20.93 -35.66
CA LEU A 15 -13.00 -19.74 -35.65
C LEU A 15 -13.43 -18.72 -34.58
N ALA A 16 -14.73 -18.52 -34.38
CA ALA A 16 -15.25 -17.65 -33.33
C ALA A 16 -14.93 -18.20 -31.92
N ALA A 17 -15.07 -19.51 -31.71
CA ALA A 17 -14.70 -20.17 -30.46
C ALA A 17 -13.19 -20.12 -30.19
N LEU A 18 -12.37 -20.26 -31.24
CA LEU A 18 -10.91 -20.14 -31.12
C LEU A 18 -10.51 -18.70 -30.82
N GLY A 19 -11.15 -17.72 -31.46
CA GLY A 19 -10.95 -16.29 -31.18
C GLY A 19 -11.35 -15.89 -29.77
N SER A 20 -12.50 -16.39 -29.28
CA SER A 20 -12.94 -16.12 -27.90
C SER A 20 -12.03 -16.78 -26.86
N LEU A 21 -11.56 -18.00 -27.11
CA LEU A 21 -10.59 -18.67 -26.25
C LEU A 21 -9.26 -17.90 -26.19
N LEU A 22 -8.79 -17.39 -27.34
CA LEU A 22 -7.57 -16.59 -27.41
C LEU A 22 -7.71 -15.28 -26.60
N LEU A 23 -8.86 -14.61 -26.73
CA LEU A 23 -9.18 -13.41 -25.95
C LEU A 23 -9.22 -13.70 -24.45
N LEU A 24 -9.78 -14.82 -24.05
CA LEU A 24 -9.89 -15.22 -22.65
C LEU A 24 -8.51 -15.55 -22.06
N LEU A 25 -7.66 -16.25 -22.82
CA LEU A 25 -6.25 -16.49 -22.46
C LEU A 25 -5.46 -15.18 -22.33
N LEU A 26 -5.65 -14.23 -23.26
CA LEU A 26 -5.07 -12.89 -23.16
C LEU A 26 -5.57 -12.14 -21.92
N GLY A 27 -6.85 -12.26 -21.58
CA GLY A 27 -7.42 -11.71 -20.35
C GLY A 27 -6.75 -12.28 -19.10
N ILE A 28 -6.60 -13.60 -19.02
CA ILE A 28 -5.93 -14.26 -17.88
C ILE A 28 -4.44 -13.87 -17.82
N LEU A 29 -3.76 -13.84 -18.96
CA LEU A 29 -2.34 -13.46 -19.02
C LEU A 29 -2.13 -12.01 -18.58
N THR A 30 -2.98 -11.09 -19.04
CA THR A 30 -2.91 -9.68 -18.61
C THR A 30 -3.20 -9.54 -17.13
N LEU A 31 -4.19 -10.25 -16.59
CA LEU A 31 -4.44 -10.31 -15.14
C LEU A 31 -3.22 -10.82 -14.37
N TRP A 32 -2.59 -11.89 -14.84
CA TRP A 32 -1.41 -12.47 -14.19
C TRP A 32 -0.22 -11.51 -14.24
N LEU A 33 0.10 -10.93 -15.39
CA LEU A 33 1.19 -9.97 -15.54
C LEU A 33 0.99 -8.70 -14.68
N ASN A 34 -0.27 -8.34 -14.40
CA ASN A 34 -0.61 -7.20 -13.55
C ASN A 34 -0.87 -7.59 -12.09
N PHE A 35 -0.83 -8.88 -11.74
CA PHE A 35 -1.03 -9.33 -10.37
C PHE A 35 0.26 -9.13 -9.57
N LYS A 36 0.30 -8.01 -8.85
CA LYS A 36 1.41 -7.59 -8.00
C LYS A 36 1.30 -8.29 -6.64
N SER A 37 2.25 -9.16 -6.32
CA SER A 37 2.33 -9.86 -5.01
C SER A 37 2.79 -8.92 -3.89
N SER A 38 2.50 -9.27 -2.62
CA SER A 38 3.05 -8.58 -1.43
C SER A 38 4.54 -8.41 -1.47
N ALA A 39 5.22 -9.42 -2.00
CA ALA A 39 6.66 -9.47 -2.04
C ALA A 39 7.25 -8.27 -2.79
N GLU A 40 6.48 -7.59 -3.64
CA GLU A 40 6.92 -6.36 -4.29
C GLU A 40 6.98 -5.15 -3.33
N LEU A 41 6.13 -5.14 -2.30
CA LEU A 41 6.17 -4.10 -1.27
C LEU A 41 7.23 -4.40 -0.19
N ASP A 42 7.80 -5.61 -0.16
CA ASP A 42 8.79 -5.96 0.85
C ASP A 42 9.99 -5.01 0.79
N GLY A 43 10.30 -4.39 1.93
CA GLY A 43 11.31 -3.35 1.99
C GLY A 43 11.19 -2.45 3.20
N ARG A 44 12.16 -1.53 3.30
CA ARG A 44 12.17 -0.44 4.29
C ARG A 44 11.83 0.86 3.59
N PHE A 45 10.89 1.60 4.16
CA PHE A 45 10.49 2.90 3.69
C PHE A 45 10.58 3.92 4.82
N HIS A 46 10.83 5.16 4.43
CA HIS A 46 10.97 6.28 5.34
C HIS A 46 10.21 7.49 4.80
N SER A 47 9.61 8.25 5.71
CA SER A 47 8.98 9.55 5.48
C SER A 47 9.39 10.47 6.62
N SER A 48 9.67 11.73 6.31
CA SER A 48 9.95 12.76 7.31
C SER A 48 9.26 14.07 6.94
N GLY A 49 8.98 14.88 7.94
CA GLY A 49 8.31 16.15 7.77
C GLY A 49 8.21 16.92 9.09
N GLN A 50 7.38 17.96 9.08
CA GLN A 50 7.13 18.79 10.24
C GLN A 50 5.63 18.98 10.42
N VAL A 51 5.20 19.02 11.68
CA VAL A 51 3.82 19.33 12.06
C VAL A 51 3.86 20.53 12.98
N GLN A 52 3.08 21.56 12.65
CA GLN A 52 2.85 22.68 13.55
C GLN A 52 1.64 22.37 14.42
N LEU A 53 1.81 22.46 15.72
CA LEU A 53 0.75 22.29 16.71
C LEU A 53 -0.06 23.58 16.85
N SER A 54 -1.28 23.46 17.39
CA SER A 54 -2.16 24.57 17.73
C SER A 54 -1.49 25.68 18.56
N ASN A 55 -0.56 25.32 19.45
CA ASN A 55 0.22 26.25 20.27
C ASN A 55 1.38 26.96 19.52
N GLY A 56 1.51 26.73 18.21
CA GLY A 56 2.53 27.33 17.36
C GLY A 56 3.87 26.60 17.35
N LYS A 57 4.07 25.59 18.22
CA LYS A 57 5.29 24.77 18.24
C LYS A 57 5.36 23.88 17.02
N VAL A 58 6.53 23.81 16.40
CA VAL A 58 6.81 22.89 15.29
C VAL A 58 7.50 21.66 15.83
N LEU A 59 6.97 20.48 15.51
CA LEU A 59 7.55 19.19 15.84
C LEU A 59 8.03 18.49 14.57
N ASP A 60 9.25 17.95 14.63
CA ASP A 60 9.74 17.05 13.60
C ASP A 60 8.99 15.71 13.69
N LEU A 61 8.51 15.26 12.54
CA LEU A 61 7.83 14.00 12.33
C LEU A 61 8.74 13.08 11.52
N SER A 62 8.96 11.87 12.02
CA SER A 62 9.60 10.80 11.24
C SER A 62 8.76 9.55 11.28
N HIS A 63 8.65 8.88 10.15
CA HIS A 63 7.89 7.66 10.00
C HIS A 63 8.74 6.61 9.28
N ASN A 64 8.91 5.45 9.91
CA ASN A 64 9.60 4.30 9.37
C ASN A 64 8.59 3.19 9.15
N LEU A 65 8.63 2.55 7.98
CA LEU A 65 7.77 1.44 7.62
C LEU A 65 8.64 0.28 7.13
N GLN A 66 8.52 -0.87 7.77
CA GLN A 66 9.08 -2.13 7.30
C GLN A 66 7.94 -3.01 6.84
N VAL A 67 8.03 -3.49 5.60
CA VAL A 67 7.16 -4.54 5.07
C VAL A 67 7.98 -5.80 4.86
N ARG A 68 7.44 -6.95 5.30
CA ARG A 68 8.05 -8.26 5.09
C ARG A 68 6.99 -9.34 5.10
N GLY A 69 6.91 -10.13 4.03
CA GLY A 69 6.06 -11.32 3.99
C GLY A 69 4.58 -11.03 4.23
N GLY A 70 4.07 -9.90 3.70
CA GLY A 70 2.66 -9.50 3.85
C GLY A 70 2.29 -8.93 5.21
N ARG A 71 3.26 -8.69 6.10
CA ARG A 71 3.07 -7.93 7.35
C ARG A 71 3.82 -6.62 7.29
N PHE A 72 3.31 -5.62 8.01
CA PHE A 72 4.01 -4.36 8.18
C PHE A 72 4.24 -4.05 9.66
N TYR A 73 5.32 -3.30 9.89
CA TYR A 73 5.71 -2.74 11.18
C TYR A 73 6.08 -1.29 10.92
N ALA A 74 5.39 -0.36 11.57
CA ALA A 74 5.61 1.05 11.39
C ALA A 74 5.88 1.74 12.73
N MET A 75 6.78 2.71 12.70
CA MET A 75 7.11 3.55 13.85
C MET A 75 7.03 5.00 13.41
N THR A 76 6.14 5.77 14.05
CA THR A 76 6.05 7.22 13.92
C THR A 76 6.65 7.86 15.16
N ARG A 77 7.57 8.79 14.99
CA ARG A 77 8.09 9.62 16.08
C ARG A 77 7.70 11.07 15.82
N GLN A 78 7.12 11.70 16.82
CA GLN A 78 6.74 13.11 16.79
C GLN A 78 7.18 13.77 18.11
N GLY A 79 8.28 14.53 18.06
CA GLY A 79 8.99 14.97 19.27
C GLY A 79 9.44 13.76 20.11
N ASP A 80 9.10 13.76 21.40
CA ASP A 80 9.44 12.69 22.35
C ASP A 80 8.47 11.50 22.32
N SER A 81 7.34 11.64 21.62
CA SER A 81 6.33 10.60 21.53
C SER A 81 6.59 9.66 20.36
N ILE A 82 6.37 8.36 20.60
CA ILE A 82 6.54 7.30 19.62
C ILE A 82 5.23 6.50 19.51
N LEU A 83 4.74 6.34 18.28
CA LEU A 83 3.66 5.43 17.93
C LEU A 83 4.22 4.27 17.13
N GLU A 84 4.09 3.07 17.69
CA GLU A 84 4.37 1.81 17.01
C GLU A 84 3.07 1.18 16.55
N THR A 85 3.00 0.74 15.31
CA THR A 85 1.85 0.03 14.75
C THR A 85 2.32 -1.19 13.98
N SER A 86 1.52 -2.24 14.01
CA SER A 86 1.76 -3.44 13.21
C SER A 86 0.47 -4.01 12.68
N GLY A 87 0.59 -4.78 11.59
CA GLY A 87 -0.57 -5.43 11.01
C GLY A 87 -0.26 -6.12 9.70
N VAL A 88 -1.29 -6.21 8.86
CA VAL A 88 -1.23 -6.94 7.59
C VAL A 88 -1.27 -6.00 6.40
N VAL A 89 -0.61 -6.42 5.33
CA VAL A 89 -0.68 -5.78 4.03
C VAL A 89 -1.75 -6.50 3.21
N GLU A 90 -2.81 -5.79 2.88
CA GLU A 90 -3.85 -6.24 1.96
C GLU A 90 -3.56 -5.72 0.55
N TYR A 91 -3.81 -6.57 -0.45
CA TYR A 91 -3.51 -6.27 -1.85
C TYR A 91 -4.73 -5.70 -2.57
N GLY A 92 -4.50 -4.63 -3.30
CA GLY A 92 -5.36 -4.16 -4.38
C GLY A 92 -4.68 -4.38 -5.73
N PHE A 93 -5.48 -4.38 -6.78
CA PHE A 93 -5.02 -4.42 -8.17
C PHE A 93 -4.20 -3.15 -8.50
N LEU A 94 -3.24 -3.22 -9.44
CA LEU A 94 -2.47 -2.05 -9.96
C LEU A 94 -1.61 -1.29 -8.94
N GLY A 95 -0.96 -1.95 -7.99
CA GLY A 95 -0.03 -1.29 -7.06
C GLY A 95 -0.73 -0.41 -6.00
N ASN A 96 -2.00 -0.73 -5.72
CA ASN A 96 -2.75 -0.17 -4.60
C ASN A 96 -2.60 -1.12 -3.42
N TYR A 97 -1.83 -0.75 -2.41
CA TYR A 97 -1.68 -1.54 -1.19
C TYR A 97 -2.52 -0.96 -0.07
N ARG A 98 -2.94 -1.78 0.89
CA ARG A 98 -3.59 -1.29 2.11
C ARG A 98 -2.90 -1.86 3.32
N LEU A 99 -2.47 -0.99 4.22
CA LEU A 99 -1.96 -1.39 5.52
C LEU A 99 -3.13 -1.41 6.49
N ARG A 100 -3.53 -2.58 6.99
CA ARG A 100 -4.57 -2.68 8.03
C ARG A 100 -3.94 -2.91 9.39
N VAL A 101 -4.13 -1.94 10.29
CA VAL A 101 -3.60 -1.97 11.65
C VAL A 101 -4.27 -3.09 12.46
N GLU A 102 -3.48 -3.98 13.03
CA GLU A 102 -3.93 -5.03 13.95
C GLU A 102 -3.63 -4.68 15.41
N ASP A 103 -2.50 -4.01 15.64
CA ASP A 103 -2.04 -3.59 16.96
C ASP A 103 -1.31 -2.24 16.90
N GLY A 104 -1.36 -1.49 18.00
CA GLY A 104 -0.79 -0.15 18.08
C GLY A 104 -0.54 0.33 19.51
N GLN A 105 0.71 0.73 19.77
CA GLN A 105 1.19 1.19 21.06
C GLN A 105 1.77 2.60 20.96
N VAL A 106 1.43 3.44 21.94
CA VAL A 106 1.99 4.79 22.08
C VAL A 106 2.87 4.81 23.32
N SER A 107 4.07 5.36 23.20
CA SER A 107 5.01 5.59 24.29
C SER A 107 5.53 7.04 24.26
N GLY A 108 6.06 7.52 25.39
CA GLY A 108 6.60 8.88 25.49
C GLY A 108 5.52 9.98 25.39
N LEU A 109 4.28 9.67 25.74
CA LEU A 109 3.22 10.67 25.85
C LEU A 109 3.33 11.36 27.22
N SER A 110 3.68 12.65 27.23
CA SER A 110 3.71 13.47 28.45
C SER A 110 2.31 13.91 28.87
N SER A 111 2.08 14.21 30.15
CA SER A 111 0.83 14.83 30.61
C SER A 111 0.55 16.19 29.97
N ASP A 112 1.61 16.88 29.53
CA ASP A 112 1.55 18.19 28.89
C ASP A 112 1.52 18.08 27.35
N ALA A 113 1.24 16.88 26.83
CA ALA A 113 1.15 16.66 25.39
C ALA A 113 -0.06 17.43 24.83
N ASP A 114 0.17 18.13 23.71
CA ASP A 114 -0.86 18.87 23.00
C ASP A 114 -1.99 17.94 22.51
N ASP A 115 -3.25 18.37 22.64
CA ASP A 115 -4.41 17.56 22.28
C ASP A 115 -4.39 17.10 20.82
N GLU A 116 -3.83 17.89 19.89
CA GLU A 116 -3.70 17.49 18.49
C GLU A 116 -2.66 16.39 18.30
N LEU A 117 -1.55 16.44 19.03
CA LEU A 117 -0.54 15.38 19.06
C LEU A 117 -1.15 14.09 19.59
N VAL A 118 -1.86 14.17 20.72
CA VAL A 118 -2.55 13.02 21.34
C VAL A 118 -3.57 12.43 20.36
N PHE A 119 -4.39 13.26 19.74
CA PHE A 119 -5.39 12.82 18.76
C PHE A 119 -4.74 12.09 17.58
N ASN A 120 -3.70 12.66 16.97
CA ASN A 120 -3.02 12.06 15.82
C ASN A 120 -2.42 10.69 16.15
N LEU A 121 -1.79 10.54 17.32
CA LEU A 121 -1.19 9.29 17.77
C LEU A 121 -2.26 8.24 18.14
N LEU A 122 -3.33 8.65 18.80
CA LEU A 122 -4.42 7.76 19.22
C LEU A 122 -5.31 7.31 18.06
N TYR A 123 -5.46 8.14 17.03
CA TYR A 123 -6.20 7.74 15.84
C TYR A 123 -5.37 6.73 15.01
N GLY A 124 -4.07 7.01 14.81
CA GLY A 124 -3.18 6.15 14.04
C GLY A 124 -3.02 4.73 14.61
N ARG A 125 -3.17 4.55 15.92
CA ARG A 125 -3.09 3.23 16.58
C ARG A 125 -4.36 2.39 16.48
N HIS A 126 -5.48 2.94 16.03
CA HIS A 126 -6.77 2.28 16.18
C HIS A 126 -6.84 1.01 15.34
N LYS A 127 -7.15 -0.13 15.97
CA LYS A 127 -7.26 -1.43 15.30
C LYS A 127 -8.33 -1.37 14.19
N GLY A 128 -7.99 -1.89 13.02
CA GLY A 128 -8.84 -1.84 11.83
C GLY A 128 -8.65 -0.58 10.99
N SER A 129 -7.92 0.42 11.48
CA SER A 129 -7.52 1.56 10.65
C SER A 129 -6.76 1.08 9.43
N THR A 130 -7.04 1.71 8.29
CA THR A 130 -6.49 1.30 7.01
C THR A 130 -5.80 2.48 6.34
N ILE A 131 -4.55 2.29 5.93
CA ILE A 131 -3.78 3.27 5.17
C ILE A 131 -3.61 2.73 3.75
N ARG A 132 -4.15 3.43 2.76
CA ARG A 132 -4.00 3.11 1.35
C ARG A 132 -2.72 3.73 0.82
N LEU A 133 -1.88 2.88 0.23
CA LEU A 133 -0.63 3.25 -0.40
C LEU A 133 -0.77 3.10 -1.91
N VAL A 134 -0.41 4.14 -2.64
CA VAL A 134 -0.34 4.11 -4.11
C VAL A 134 1.09 4.35 -4.57
N SER A 135 1.53 3.61 -5.58
CA SER A 135 2.86 3.80 -6.15
C SER A 135 2.98 5.17 -6.82
N PHE A 136 4.01 5.94 -6.45
CA PHE A 136 4.33 7.25 -6.99
C PHE A 136 5.84 7.41 -7.17
N ARG A 137 6.33 7.42 -8.42
CA ARG A 137 7.74 7.71 -8.78
C ARG A 137 8.77 6.96 -7.90
N ASN A 138 8.63 5.65 -7.77
CA ASN A 138 9.45 4.75 -6.94
C ASN A 138 9.31 4.91 -5.41
N CYS A 139 8.38 5.76 -4.96
CA CYS A 139 7.93 5.86 -3.58
C CYS A 139 6.47 5.41 -3.48
N LEU A 140 5.94 5.40 -2.26
CA LEU A 140 4.55 5.10 -1.96
C LEU A 140 3.91 6.36 -1.39
N TYR A 141 2.71 6.69 -1.83
CA TYR A 141 1.93 7.80 -1.30
C TYR A 141 0.78 7.28 -0.46
N GLY A 142 0.75 7.66 0.82
CA GLY A 142 -0.36 7.37 1.73
C GLY A 142 -1.51 8.33 1.49
N LEU A 143 -2.68 7.84 1.07
CA LEU A 143 -3.84 8.69 0.77
C LEU A 143 -4.40 9.36 2.03
N GLU A 144 -4.53 8.60 3.12
CA GLU A 144 -5.09 9.07 4.39
C GLU A 144 -4.10 9.95 5.15
N THR A 145 -2.80 9.58 5.15
CA THR A 145 -1.75 10.31 5.87
C THR A 145 -1.19 11.48 5.07
N ARG A 146 -1.39 11.50 3.75
CA ARG A 146 -0.78 12.44 2.78
C ARG A 146 0.74 12.46 2.85
N GLN A 147 1.35 11.34 3.23
CA GLN A 147 2.80 11.19 3.35
C GLN A 147 3.38 10.44 2.16
N VAL A 148 4.62 10.78 1.80
CA VAL A 148 5.40 10.07 0.78
C VAL A 148 6.42 9.18 1.49
N TYR A 149 6.26 7.86 1.36
CA TYR A 149 7.18 6.86 1.88
C TYR A 149 8.13 6.41 0.77
N CYS A 150 9.38 6.83 0.84
CA CYS A 150 10.39 6.43 -0.13
C CYS A 150 11.23 5.27 0.42
N PRO A 151 11.74 4.38 -0.45
CA PRO A 151 12.67 3.33 -0.04
C PRO A 151 13.83 3.94 0.74
N ALA A 152 14.15 3.38 1.90
CA ALA A 152 15.31 3.80 2.67
C ALA A 152 16.54 3.62 1.78
N ARG A 153 17.23 4.72 1.43
CA ARG A 153 18.45 4.63 0.64
C ARG A 153 19.42 3.74 1.40
N VAL A 154 19.88 2.64 0.79
CA VAL A 154 21.07 1.94 1.26
C VAL A 154 22.19 2.98 1.18
N PRO A 155 22.83 3.38 2.30
CA PRO A 155 23.98 4.26 2.21
C PRO A 155 25.02 3.54 1.35
N ARG A 156 25.35 4.12 0.19
CA ARG A 156 26.57 3.71 -0.52
C ARG A 156 27.71 4.11 0.39
N SER A 157 28.31 3.13 1.06
CA SER A 157 29.65 3.26 1.61
C SER A 157 30.57 3.67 0.45
N LEU A 158 31.01 4.93 0.47
CA LEU A 158 32.11 5.44 -0.33
C LEU A 158 33.42 5.12 0.37
#